data_AF-A0A8H6IJD5-F1
#
_entry.id   AF-A0A8H6IJD5-F1
#
_cell.length_a   1.000
_cell.length_b   1.000
_cell.length_c   1.000
_cell.angle_alpha   90.00
_cell.angle_beta   90.00
_cell.angle_gamma   90.00
#
_symmetry.space_group_name_H-M   'P 1'
#
loop_
_entity.id
_entity.type
_entity.pdbx_description
1 polymer ?
#
loop_
_entity_poly.entity_id
_entity_poly.type
_entity_poly.pdbx_seq_one_letter_code
_entity_poly.pdbx_strand_id
1 'polypeptide(L)'
;MGSGEEASSSPKPPAMDNAELLSKFMEAQQKLIAQYELNQKHGYISADPSAARHEDFKPPPFTGSAPTESKSLRTQFPDVKSSLLLDIMRHHLAPDDLHKLDFHGRPLAAETKGKASTSSSLRYKSVFDLVVPLLTYFQVLGAFAATSGTALDVLHVMRGGMVYVSHIIDLSTRYQWEAVVRYHTRFHDARLVDMEEGDYSGWGRKDIDLMADVLVGWEVRDKGRSAAGSSGSKSDKSTSSLPITQQVCWDFNKGHCSTTPCPNGRIHKCRKCSSTEHGQHACKTK
;
A
#
# COMPACT_ATOMS: atom_id res chain seq x y z
N MET A 1 39.49 10.50 -52.40
CA MET A 1 38.13 9.98 -52.10
C MET A 1 38.29 8.81 -51.16
N GLY A 2 37.68 8.87 -49.98
CA GLY A 2 37.72 7.79 -48.99
C GLY A 2 37.78 8.32 -47.56
N SER A 3 36.75 9.08 -47.15
CA SER A 3 36.53 9.44 -45.75
C SER A 3 35.69 8.34 -45.11
N GLY A 4 36.22 7.67 -44.08
CA GLY A 4 35.46 6.75 -43.24
C GLY A 4 35.05 7.45 -41.95
N GLU A 5 33.75 7.67 -41.78
CA GLU A 5 33.14 8.07 -40.51
C GLU A 5 32.93 6.82 -39.63
N GLU A 6 33.66 6.73 -38.52
CA GLU A 6 33.34 5.80 -37.43
C GLU A 6 32.29 6.43 -36.51
N ALA A 7 31.07 5.90 -36.56
CA ALA A 7 30.00 6.26 -35.63
C ALA A 7 30.22 5.56 -34.28
N SER A 8 30.58 6.34 -33.26
CA SER A 8 30.63 5.90 -31.86
C SER A 8 29.20 5.75 -31.31
N SER A 9 28.71 4.51 -31.22
CA SER A 9 27.46 4.21 -30.51
C SER A 9 27.77 3.93 -29.04
N SER A 10 27.46 4.89 -28.16
CA SER A 10 27.51 4.66 -26.71
C SER A 10 26.40 3.68 -26.30
N PRO A 11 26.69 2.69 -25.42
CA PRO A 11 25.69 1.72 -24.98
C PRO A 11 24.64 2.41 -24.09
N LYS A 12 23.37 2.25 -24.47
CA LYS A 12 22.22 2.68 -23.68
C LYS A 12 22.22 1.89 -22.35
N PRO A 13 22.13 2.55 -21.18
CA PRO A 13 22.10 1.84 -19.90
C PRO A 13 20.88 0.91 -19.84
N PRO A 14 21.00 -0.27 -19.20
CA PRO A 14 19.90 -1.20 -19.07
C PRO A 14 18.75 -0.52 -18.34
N ALA A 15 17.57 -0.54 -18.95
CA ALA A 15 16.34 -0.09 -18.30
C ALA A 15 16.08 -1.03 -17.13
N MET A 16 16.35 -0.57 -15.91
CA MET A 16 15.95 -1.27 -14.70
C MET A 16 14.42 -1.35 -14.68
N ASP A 17 13.88 -2.55 -14.43
CA ASP A 17 12.44 -2.73 -14.24
C ASP A 17 12.00 -1.97 -12.98
N ASN A 18 10.91 -1.19 -13.10
CA ASN A 18 10.35 -0.43 -11.99
C ASN A 18 9.99 -1.33 -10.79
N ALA A 19 9.66 -2.59 -11.04
CA ALA A 19 9.43 -3.57 -9.99
C ALA A 19 10.72 -3.89 -9.19
N GLU A 20 11.87 -3.98 -9.87
CA GLU A 20 13.16 -4.22 -9.22
C GLU A 20 13.61 -2.99 -8.42
N LEU A 21 13.40 -1.79 -8.96
CA LEU A 21 13.69 -0.53 -8.26
C LEU A 21 12.84 -0.41 -6.98
N LEU A 22 11.54 -0.70 -7.08
CA LEU A 22 10.64 -0.69 -5.94
C LEU A 22 11.04 -1.74 -4.90
N SER A 23 11.41 -2.94 -5.34
CA SER A 23 11.89 -4.00 -4.43
C SER A 23 13.15 -3.59 -3.68
N LYS A 24 14.15 -3.02 -4.37
CA LYS A 24 15.39 -2.54 -3.74
C LYS A 24 15.13 -1.37 -2.79
N PHE A 25 14.23 -0.47 -3.15
CA PHE A 25 13.80 0.62 -2.27
C PHE A 25 13.14 0.08 -1.00
N MET A 26 12.21 -0.87 -1.13
CA MET A 26 11.55 -1.51 0.01
C MET A 26 12.54 -2.25 0.91
N GLU A 27 13.50 -2.97 0.34
CA GLU A 27 14.54 -3.66 1.12
C GLU A 27 15.41 -2.66 1.91
N ALA A 28 15.81 -1.57 1.27
CA ALA A 28 16.58 -0.50 1.92
C ALA A 28 15.78 0.16 3.06
N GLN A 29 14.48 0.41 2.85
CA GLN A 29 13.58 0.95 3.88
C GLN A 29 13.42 -0.02 5.06
N GLN A 30 13.20 -1.31 4.80
CA GLN A 30 13.07 -2.34 5.82
C GLN A 30 14.34 -2.42 6.68
N LYS A 31 15.52 -2.35 6.06
CA LYS A 31 16.82 -2.32 6.76
C LYS A 31 16.95 -1.11 7.66
N LEU A 32 16.55 0.07 7.19
CA LEU A 32 16.61 1.31 7.97
C LEU A 32 15.67 1.26 9.19
N ILE A 33 14.45 0.75 9.00
CA ILE A 33 13.47 0.57 10.09
C ILE A 33 13.99 -0.45 11.12
N ALA A 34 14.48 -1.61 10.67
CA ALA A 34 15.00 -2.66 11.55
C ALA A 34 16.21 -2.18 12.36
N GLN A 35 17.12 -1.41 11.73
CA GLN A 35 18.25 -0.81 12.42
C GLN A 35 17.81 0.17 13.51
N TYR A 36 16.76 0.95 13.24
CA TYR A 36 16.22 1.89 14.23
C TYR A 36 15.53 1.18 15.40
N GLU A 37 14.73 0.13 15.14
CA GLU A 37 14.14 -0.69 16.21
C GLU A 37 15.21 -1.34 17.08
N LEU A 38 16.31 -1.76 16.45
CA LEU A 38 17.48 -2.25 17.16
C LEU A 38 18.06 -1.14 18.05
N ASN A 39 18.22 0.08 17.54
CA ASN A 39 18.71 1.22 18.33
C ASN A 39 17.78 1.60 19.50
N GLN A 40 16.46 1.46 19.34
CA GLN A 40 15.51 1.66 20.45
C GLN A 40 15.63 0.59 21.53
N LYS A 41 15.74 -0.69 21.15
CA LYS A 41 15.92 -1.80 22.10
C LYS A 41 17.23 -1.72 22.88
N HIS A 42 18.26 -1.07 22.32
CA HIS A 42 19.55 -0.87 22.96
C HIS A 42 19.62 0.41 23.84
N GLY A 43 18.50 1.08 24.12
CA GLY A 43 18.41 2.03 25.24
C GLY A 43 19.08 3.40 25.04
N TYR A 44 19.26 3.89 23.81
CA TYR A 44 19.87 5.21 23.57
C TYR A 44 18.94 6.42 23.81
N ILE A 45 17.74 6.22 24.37
CA ILE A 45 16.89 7.31 24.86
C ILE A 45 16.38 6.90 26.25
N SER A 46 17.25 6.99 27.26
CA SER A 46 16.83 7.00 28.67
C SER A 46 17.13 8.38 29.24
N ALA A 47 16.07 9.05 29.68
CA ALA A 47 16.14 10.23 30.52
C ALA A 47 16.35 9.78 31.97
N ASP A 48 17.60 9.47 32.34
CA ASP A 48 18.01 9.39 33.74
C ASP A 48 19.52 9.70 33.85
N PRO A 49 19.93 10.82 34.51
CA PRO A 49 21.32 11.27 34.53
C PRO A 49 22.12 10.63 35.68
N SER A 50 21.98 9.31 35.89
CA SER A 50 22.87 8.62 36.82
C SER A 50 23.03 7.14 36.51
N ALA A 51 24.30 6.76 36.35
CA ALA A 51 24.82 5.40 36.32
C ALA A 51 24.58 4.57 35.04
N ALA A 52 25.54 4.62 34.12
CA ALA A 52 26.33 3.43 33.74
C ALA A 52 27.47 3.84 32.80
N ARG A 53 28.69 3.48 33.19
CA ARG A 53 29.89 3.55 32.37
C ARG A 53 29.82 2.45 31.31
N HIS A 54 29.61 2.83 30.06
CA HIS A 54 29.86 1.98 28.90
C HIS A 54 30.71 2.78 27.91
N GLU A 55 31.77 2.13 27.44
CA GLU A 55 32.83 2.58 26.53
C GLU A 55 32.42 3.69 25.54
N ASP A 56 33.27 4.71 25.48
CA ASP A 56 33.17 5.98 24.76
C ASP A 56 32.95 5.82 23.23
N PHE A 57 31.73 5.48 22.80
CA PHE A 57 31.27 5.94 21.50
C PHE A 57 30.89 7.42 21.64
N LYS A 58 31.83 8.31 21.32
CA LYS A 58 31.54 9.72 21.09
C LYS A 58 31.09 9.84 19.63
N PRO A 59 29.78 9.86 19.32
CA PRO A 59 29.36 10.26 17.99
C PRO A 59 30.02 11.61 17.70
N PRO A 60 30.53 11.84 16.47
CA PRO A 60 31.13 13.11 16.14
C PRO A 60 30.15 14.21 16.54
N PRO A 61 30.59 15.24 17.31
CA PRO A 61 29.71 16.33 17.64
C PRO A 61 29.20 16.88 16.32
N PHE A 62 27.88 16.89 16.14
CA PHE A 62 27.28 17.80 15.17
C PHE A 62 27.63 19.18 15.71
N THR A 63 28.77 19.72 15.27
CA THR A 63 29.19 21.09 15.55
C THR A 63 28.18 21.97 14.84
N GLY A 64 27.07 22.23 15.54
CA GLY A 64 26.05 23.16 15.11
C GLY A 64 26.72 24.49 14.89
N SER A 65 27.00 24.80 13.62
CA SER A 65 27.07 26.18 13.19
C SER A 65 25.77 26.83 13.65
N ALA A 66 25.88 28.08 14.13
CA ALA A 66 24.76 28.94 14.50
C ALA A 66 23.58 28.76 13.52
N PRO A 67 22.32 28.86 14.00
CA PRO A 67 21.14 28.46 13.24
C PRO A 67 21.22 28.98 11.82
N THR A 68 21.51 28.07 10.90
CA THR A 68 21.58 28.36 9.48
C THR A 68 20.25 29.01 9.14
N GLU A 69 20.28 30.22 8.57
CA GLU A 69 19.08 30.94 8.15
C GLU A 69 18.09 29.95 7.54
N SER A 70 16.94 29.78 8.20
CA SER A 70 15.93 28.83 7.77
C SER A 70 15.50 29.22 6.37
N LYS A 71 15.98 28.50 5.35
CA LYS A 71 15.53 28.71 3.97
C LYS A 71 14.02 28.57 3.97
N SER A 72 13.31 29.60 3.50
CA SER A 72 11.85 29.54 3.35
C SER A 72 11.45 28.25 2.63
N LEU A 73 10.35 27.61 3.05
CA LEU A 73 9.81 26.41 2.39
C LEU A 73 9.69 26.61 0.87
N ARG A 74 9.35 27.82 0.44
CA ARG A 74 9.27 28.18 -0.98
C ARG A 74 10.60 28.03 -1.72
N THR A 75 11.72 28.31 -1.07
CA THR A 75 13.06 28.15 -1.64
C THR A 75 13.48 26.68 -1.65
N GLN A 76 12.99 25.87 -0.71
CA GLN A 76 13.27 24.43 -0.65
C GLN A 76 12.44 23.64 -1.67
N PHE A 77 11.21 24.10 -1.96
CA PHE A 77 10.26 23.44 -2.85
C PHE A 77 9.76 24.39 -3.95
N PRO A 78 10.63 24.85 -4.86
CA PRO A 78 10.28 25.84 -5.88
C PRO A 78 9.21 25.35 -6.87
N ASP A 79 9.14 24.03 -7.10
CA ASP A 79 8.19 23.43 -8.03
C ASP A 79 6.79 23.28 -7.42
N VAL A 80 6.67 23.32 -6.09
CA VAL A 80 5.38 23.19 -5.41
C VAL A 80 4.65 24.54 -5.40
N LYS A 81 3.40 24.55 -5.90
CA LYS A 81 2.54 25.73 -5.86
C LYS A 81 2.40 26.24 -4.42
N SER A 82 2.51 27.55 -4.23
CA SER A 82 2.44 28.17 -2.90
C SER A 82 1.11 27.89 -2.18
N SER A 83 0.00 27.73 -2.90
CA SER A 83 -1.27 27.33 -2.31
C SER A 83 -1.21 25.94 -1.67
N LEU A 84 -0.59 24.96 -2.36
CA LEU A 84 -0.43 23.60 -1.84
C LEU A 84 0.51 23.56 -0.63
N LEU A 85 1.59 24.35 -0.64
CA LEU A 85 2.45 24.49 0.54
C LEU A 85 1.65 24.99 1.74
N LEU A 86 0.82 26.01 1.57
CA LEU A 86 -0.05 26.52 2.64
C LEU A 86 -1.08 25.49 3.10
N ASP A 87 -1.68 24.73 2.19
CA ASP A 87 -2.64 23.68 2.53
C ASP A 87 -1.97 22.56 3.33
N ILE A 88 -0.73 22.17 3.00
CA ILE A 88 0.04 21.18 3.78
C ILE A 88 0.36 21.73 5.18
N MET A 89 0.84 22.98 5.26
CA MET A 89 1.18 23.62 6.54
C MET A 89 -0.02 23.79 7.47
N ARG A 90 -1.24 23.88 6.91
CA ARG A 90 -2.50 23.98 7.65
C ARG A 90 -3.19 22.63 7.85
N HIS A 91 -2.59 21.53 7.40
CA HIS A 91 -3.19 20.19 7.43
C HIS A 91 -4.55 20.12 6.69
N HIS A 92 -4.73 20.93 5.65
CA HIS A 92 -5.96 21.00 4.85
C HIS A 92 -5.85 20.35 3.47
N LEU A 93 -4.68 19.81 3.09
CA LEU A 93 -4.51 19.17 1.79
C LEU A 93 -5.25 17.83 1.75
N ALA A 94 -6.41 17.82 1.11
CA ALA A 94 -7.23 16.62 0.96
C ALA A 94 -6.47 15.47 0.27
N PRO A 95 -6.74 14.21 0.61
CA PRO A 95 -6.10 13.05 0.00
C PRO A 95 -6.27 13.02 -1.52
N ASP A 96 -7.42 13.47 -2.03
CA ASP A 96 -7.69 13.52 -3.46
C ASP A 96 -6.84 14.57 -4.19
N ASP A 97 -6.31 15.57 -3.49
CA ASP A 97 -5.51 16.65 -4.05
C ASP A 97 -4.00 16.38 -3.99
N LEU A 98 -3.58 15.29 -3.35
CA LEU A 98 -2.17 14.91 -3.21
C LEU A 98 -1.49 14.76 -4.58
N HIS A 99 -2.19 14.22 -5.59
CA HIS A 99 -1.69 14.10 -6.96
C HIS A 99 -1.18 15.41 -7.58
N LYS A 100 -1.59 16.58 -7.06
CA LYS A 100 -1.11 17.90 -7.51
C LYS A 100 0.36 18.15 -7.14
N LEU A 101 0.95 17.31 -6.29
CA LEU A 101 2.37 17.32 -5.91
C LEU A 101 3.26 16.47 -6.84
N ASP A 102 2.68 15.80 -7.84
CA ASP A 102 3.45 15.05 -8.84
C ASP A 102 3.98 16.00 -9.93
N PHE A 103 5.27 16.34 -9.86
CA PHE A 103 5.95 17.20 -10.85
C PHE A 103 6.61 16.40 -11.97
N HIS A 104 6.63 15.06 -11.88
CA HIS A 104 7.30 14.20 -12.85
C HIS A 104 6.41 13.95 -14.08
N GLY A 105 6.20 15.02 -14.86
CA GLY A 105 6.05 14.88 -16.31
C GLY A 105 4.71 14.39 -16.84
N ARG A 106 3.61 14.41 -16.07
CA ARG A 106 2.30 14.41 -16.73
C ARG A 106 2.07 15.82 -17.31
N PRO A 107 1.97 15.99 -18.64
CA PRO A 107 1.35 17.19 -19.17
C PRO A 107 -0.01 17.24 -18.47
N LEU A 108 -0.41 18.38 -17.90
CA LEU A 108 -1.78 18.59 -17.49
C LEU A 108 -2.63 18.32 -18.73
N ALA A 109 -3.10 17.08 -18.89
CA ALA A 109 -4.08 16.74 -19.88
C ALA A 109 -5.22 17.68 -19.55
N ALA A 110 -5.49 18.57 -20.51
CA ALA A 110 -6.43 19.66 -20.41
C ALA A 110 -7.57 19.25 -19.49
N GLU A 111 -7.85 20.07 -18.47
CA GLU A 111 -9.03 19.91 -17.63
C GLU A 111 -10.26 19.85 -18.54
N THR A 112 -10.61 18.66 -19.00
CA THR A 112 -11.80 18.43 -19.79
C THR A 112 -12.91 18.65 -18.79
N LYS A 113 -13.54 19.82 -18.87
CA LYS A 113 -14.79 20.16 -18.20
C LYS A 113 -15.82 19.09 -18.54
N GLY A 114 -15.84 18.02 -17.76
CA GLY A 114 -16.54 16.79 -18.08
C GLY A 114 -16.73 15.97 -16.83
N LYS A 115 -17.82 16.28 -16.12
CA LYS A 115 -18.45 15.51 -15.04
C LYS A 115 -17.50 14.99 -13.95
N ALA A 116 -17.54 15.65 -12.79
CA ALA A 116 -16.91 15.18 -11.56
C ALA A 116 -17.36 13.75 -11.25
N SER A 117 -16.57 12.76 -11.68
CA SER A 117 -16.68 11.40 -11.20
C SER A 117 -15.95 11.36 -9.87
N THR A 118 -16.71 11.28 -8.79
CA THR A 118 -16.32 11.39 -7.39
C THR A 118 -15.57 10.16 -6.84
N SER A 119 -15.05 9.26 -7.71
CA SER A 119 -14.27 8.13 -7.24
C SER A 119 -12.78 8.46 -7.24
N SER A 120 -12.20 8.59 -6.04
CA SER A 120 -10.76 8.76 -5.79
C SER A 120 -9.88 7.74 -6.55
N SER A 121 -10.44 6.57 -6.88
CA SER A 121 -9.83 5.54 -7.73
C SER A 121 -9.46 5.98 -9.15
N LEU A 122 -10.04 7.07 -9.67
CA LEU A 122 -9.70 7.60 -11.00
C LEU A 122 -8.45 8.49 -10.99
N ARG A 123 -8.07 9.02 -9.82
CA ARG A 123 -6.94 9.96 -9.67
C ARG A 123 -5.62 9.20 -9.55
N TYR A 124 -5.60 8.12 -8.79
CA TYR A 124 -4.43 7.27 -8.59
C TYR A 124 -4.57 5.99 -9.44
N LYS A 125 -3.94 5.94 -10.61
CA LYS A 125 -4.06 4.78 -11.52
C LYS A 125 -3.08 3.67 -11.19
N SER A 126 -2.01 3.99 -10.45
CA SER A 126 -0.95 3.07 -10.05
C SER A 126 -0.39 3.44 -8.68
N VAL A 127 0.36 2.51 -8.08
CA VAL A 127 1.09 2.73 -6.81
C VAL A 127 2.00 3.96 -6.88
N PHE A 128 2.67 4.16 -8.02
CA PHE A 128 3.57 5.30 -8.21
C PHE A 128 2.83 6.64 -8.26
N ASP A 129 1.62 6.67 -8.83
CA ASP A 129 0.78 7.88 -8.87
C ASP A 129 0.40 8.37 -7.45
N LEU A 130 0.46 7.50 -6.45
CA LEU A 130 0.22 7.83 -5.05
C LEU A 130 1.53 8.04 -4.27
N VAL A 131 2.50 7.12 -4.40
CA VAL A 131 3.71 7.13 -3.58
C VAL A 131 4.59 8.34 -3.85
N VAL A 132 4.76 8.75 -5.11
CA VAL A 132 5.59 9.91 -5.46
C VAL A 132 5.08 11.20 -4.80
N PRO A 133 3.82 11.63 -5.01
CA PRO A 133 3.33 12.84 -4.36
C PRO A 133 3.25 12.71 -2.83
N LEU A 134 3.05 11.50 -2.29
CA LEU A 134 3.08 11.25 -0.85
C LEU A 134 4.47 11.44 -0.24
N LEU A 135 5.54 11.05 -0.94
CA LEU A 135 6.92 11.34 -0.51
C LEU A 135 7.19 12.84 -0.49
N THR A 136 6.76 13.58 -1.51
CA THR A 136 6.87 15.04 -1.55
C THR A 136 6.09 15.70 -0.41
N TYR A 137 4.88 15.21 -0.13
CA TYR A 137 4.08 15.67 0.99
C TYR A 137 4.82 15.55 2.32
N PHE A 138 5.41 14.39 2.62
CA PHE A 138 6.17 14.20 3.86
C PHE A 138 7.46 15.03 3.93
N GLN A 139 8.12 15.29 2.79
CA GLN A 139 9.27 16.18 2.76
C GLN A 139 8.87 17.62 3.11
N VAL A 140 7.77 18.12 2.54
CA VAL A 140 7.24 19.46 2.86
C VAL A 140 6.81 19.52 4.33
N LEU A 141 6.05 18.53 4.79
CA LEU A 141 5.56 18.46 6.16
C LEU A 141 6.73 18.37 7.17
N GLY A 142 7.76 17.58 6.88
CA GLY A 142 8.94 17.45 7.73
C GLY A 142 9.76 18.73 7.80
N ALA A 143 9.91 19.43 6.66
CA ALA A 143 10.56 20.74 6.63
C ALA A 143 9.74 21.79 7.40
N PHE A 144 8.42 21.75 7.33
CA PHE A 144 7.56 22.60 8.15
C PHE A 144 7.74 22.30 9.65
N ALA A 145 7.63 21.03 10.05
CA ALA A 145 7.83 20.60 11.44
C ALA A 145 9.21 21.01 11.99
N ALA A 146 10.25 21.04 11.15
CA ALA A 146 11.59 21.50 11.56
C ALA A 146 11.67 23.01 11.85
N THR A 147 10.71 23.80 11.35
CA THR A 147 10.63 25.26 11.56
C THR A 147 9.65 25.67 12.64
N SER A 148 8.57 24.92 12.84
CA SER A 148 7.44 25.28 13.70
C SER A 148 7.20 24.31 14.86
N GLY A 149 7.76 23.11 14.81
CA GLY A 149 7.54 22.03 15.76
C GLY A 149 8.78 21.65 16.56
N THR A 150 8.68 20.51 17.24
CA THR A 150 9.75 19.91 18.03
C THR A 150 10.58 18.91 17.21
N ALA A 151 11.76 18.55 17.69
CA ALA A 151 12.54 17.46 17.10
C ALA A 151 11.77 16.13 17.07
N LEU A 152 10.86 15.92 18.02
CA LEU A 152 9.99 14.75 18.06
C LEU A 152 8.95 14.77 16.93
N ASP A 153 8.40 15.94 16.59
CA ASP A 153 7.44 16.08 15.49
C ASP A 153 8.09 15.79 14.15
N VAL A 154 9.30 16.32 13.93
CA VAL A 154 10.12 15.99 12.75
C VAL A 154 10.35 14.48 12.66
N LEU A 155 10.71 13.84 13.77
CA LEU A 155 10.91 12.40 13.82
C LEU A 155 9.62 11.62 13.49
N HIS A 156 8.49 12.01 14.09
CA HIS A 156 7.19 11.39 13.84
C HIS A 156 6.77 11.53 12.38
N VAL A 157 6.89 12.72 11.79
CA VAL A 157 6.57 12.96 10.38
C VAL A 157 7.46 12.13 9.46
N MET A 158 8.78 12.25 9.62
CA MET A 158 9.72 11.61 8.69
C MET A 158 9.68 10.09 8.83
N ARG A 159 9.75 9.55 10.04
CA ARG A 159 9.71 8.10 10.27
C ARG A 159 8.32 7.54 9.97
N GLY A 160 7.28 8.18 10.50
CA GLY A 160 5.90 7.77 10.29
C GLY A 160 5.53 7.76 8.82
N GLY A 161 5.94 8.80 8.07
CA GLY A 161 5.74 8.87 6.63
C GLY A 161 6.39 7.71 5.88
N MET A 162 7.62 7.34 6.21
CA MET A 162 8.28 6.18 5.58
C MET A 162 7.62 4.84 5.93
N VAL A 163 7.19 4.67 7.18
CA VAL A 163 6.42 3.49 7.61
C VAL A 163 5.11 3.40 6.83
N TYR A 164 4.41 4.53 6.67
CA TYR A 164 3.16 4.60 5.94
C TYR A 164 3.32 4.32 4.44
N VAL A 165 4.32 4.92 3.78
CA VAL A 165 4.63 4.66 2.37
C VAL A 165 4.92 3.17 2.15
N SER A 166 5.77 2.58 3.00
CA SER A 166 6.08 1.14 2.94
C SER A 166 4.83 0.29 3.13
N HIS A 167 3.94 0.70 4.03
CA HIS A 167 2.67 0.02 4.27
C HIS A 167 1.73 0.09 3.05
N ILE A 168 1.60 1.24 2.38
CA ILE A 168 0.80 1.38 1.15
C ILE A 168 1.34 0.46 0.04
N ILE A 169 2.66 0.40 -0.13
CA ILE A 169 3.29 -0.50 -1.11
C ILE A 169 2.98 -1.96 -0.77
N ASP A 170 3.14 -2.36 0.48
CA ASP A 170 2.79 -3.71 0.95
C ASP A 170 1.30 -4.05 0.71
N LEU A 171 0.38 -3.12 1.03
CA LEU A 171 -1.05 -3.30 0.74
C LEU A 171 -1.31 -3.47 -0.76
N SER A 172 -0.61 -2.72 -1.62
CA SER A 172 -0.78 -2.81 -3.08
C SER A 172 -0.39 -4.16 -3.67
N THR A 173 0.43 -4.95 -2.98
CA THR A 173 0.77 -6.31 -3.41
C THR A 173 -0.27 -7.35 -2.99
N ARG A 174 -1.07 -7.05 -1.96
CA ARG A 174 -1.99 -8.00 -1.31
C ARG A 174 -3.45 -7.74 -1.65
N TYR A 175 -3.83 -6.50 -1.92
CA TYR A 175 -5.21 -6.08 -2.11
C TYR A 175 -5.41 -5.39 -3.46
N GLN A 176 -6.65 -5.42 -3.96
CA GLN A 176 -7.03 -4.68 -5.16
C GLN A 176 -6.72 -3.20 -4.97
N TRP A 177 -6.15 -2.59 -6.02
CA TRP A 177 -5.68 -1.20 -5.95
C TRP A 177 -6.77 -0.20 -5.53
N GLU A 178 -8.02 -0.39 -5.97
CA GLU A 178 -9.15 0.44 -5.56
C GLU A 178 -9.36 0.45 -4.03
N ALA A 179 -9.24 -0.72 -3.39
CA ALA A 179 -9.39 -0.83 -1.94
C ALA A 179 -8.23 -0.13 -1.21
N VAL A 180 -7.01 -0.23 -1.74
CA VAL A 180 -5.82 0.47 -1.21
C VAL A 180 -5.98 1.98 -1.30
N VAL A 181 -6.50 2.51 -2.42
CA VAL A 181 -6.80 3.95 -2.56
C VAL A 181 -7.87 4.38 -1.55
N ARG A 182 -8.94 3.59 -1.37
CA ARG A 182 -9.97 3.90 -0.37
C ARG A 182 -9.43 3.91 1.06
N TYR A 183 -8.55 2.96 1.39
CA TYR A 183 -7.84 2.93 2.66
C TYR A 183 -6.97 4.17 2.84
N HIS A 184 -6.18 4.53 1.81
CA HIS A 184 -5.36 5.74 1.82
C HIS A 184 -6.16 7.00 2.10
N THR A 185 -7.27 7.23 1.37
CA THR A 185 -8.12 8.41 1.54
C THR A 185 -8.57 8.54 2.99
N ARG A 186 -9.20 7.50 3.55
CA ARG A 186 -9.72 7.53 4.92
C ARG A 186 -8.63 7.63 5.98
N PHE A 187 -7.51 6.92 5.78
CA PHE A 187 -6.38 6.99 6.69
C PHE A 187 -5.80 8.41 6.71
N HIS A 188 -5.62 9.02 5.54
CA HIS A 188 -5.06 10.36 5.44
C HIS A 188 -5.98 11.41 6.06
N ASP A 189 -7.30 11.34 5.80
CA ASP A 189 -8.29 12.22 6.45
C ASP A 189 -8.19 12.16 7.98
N ALA A 190 -8.09 10.95 8.56
CA ALA A 190 -7.90 10.80 10.00
C ALA A 190 -6.60 11.43 10.51
N ARG A 191 -5.50 11.33 9.73
CA ARG A 191 -4.22 11.96 10.10
C ARG A 191 -4.27 13.49 10.01
N LEU A 192 -5.05 14.06 9.10
CA LEU A 192 -5.23 15.51 9.04
C LEU A 192 -5.84 16.03 10.36
N VAL A 193 -6.86 15.34 10.88
CA VAL A 193 -7.48 15.66 12.19
C VAL A 193 -6.47 15.54 13.33
N ASP A 194 -5.71 14.44 13.39
CA ASP A 194 -4.68 14.26 14.43
C ASP A 194 -3.63 15.39 14.41
N MET A 195 -3.23 15.84 13.21
CA MET A 195 -2.24 16.91 13.06
C MET A 195 -2.80 18.30 13.38
N GLU A 196 -4.10 18.55 13.23
CA GLU A 196 -4.73 19.78 13.73
C GLU A 196 -4.58 19.91 15.26
N GLU A 197 -4.53 18.79 15.97
CA GLU A 197 -4.25 18.71 17.41
C GLU A 197 -2.74 18.66 17.73
N GLY A 198 -1.88 18.65 16.71
CA GLY A 198 -0.43 18.54 16.83
C GLY A 198 0.10 17.12 17.04
N ASP A 199 -0.72 16.08 16.89
CA ASP A 199 -0.25 14.68 16.95
C ASP A 199 0.19 14.16 15.57
N TYR A 200 1.51 14.07 15.39
CA TYR A 200 2.11 13.49 14.19
C TYR A 200 2.37 11.99 14.29
N SER A 201 2.20 11.38 15.47
CA SER A 201 2.59 9.99 15.73
C SER A 201 1.71 8.97 15.01
N GLY A 202 0.51 9.37 14.58
CA GLY A 202 -0.45 8.53 13.85
C GLY A 202 0.08 7.98 12.53
N TRP A 203 0.99 8.69 11.85
CA TRP A 203 1.54 8.26 10.56
C TRP A 203 2.30 6.92 10.64
N GLY A 204 2.93 6.64 11.77
CA GLY A 204 3.66 5.37 11.98
C GLY A 204 2.79 4.19 12.39
N ARG A 205 1.49 4.38 12.60
CA ARG A 205 0.57 3.34 13.10
C ARG A 205 -0.30 2.80 11.97
N LYS A 206 -0.38 1.47 11.84
CA LYS A 206 -1.35 0.82 10.96
C LYS A 206 -2.72 0.88 11.62
N ASP A 207 -3.74 1.27 10.86
CA ASP A 207 -5.11 1.31 11.35
C ASP A 207 -5.79 -0.04 11.05
N ILE A 208 -5.71 -0.95 12.01
CA ILE A 208 -6.17 -2.34 11.85
C ILE A 208 -7.68 -2.41 11.64
N ASP A 209 -8.43 -1.54 12.33
CA ASP A 209 -9.89 -1.49 12.22
C ASP A 209 -10.30 -0.95 10.85
N LEU A 210 -9.64 0.10 10.36
CA LEU A 210 -9.85 0.61 9.00
C LEU A 210 -9.43 -0.40 7.93
N MET A 211 -8.35 -1.15 8.16
CA MET A 211 -7.96 -2.26 7.27
C MET A 211 -9.05 -3.33 7.21
N ALA A 212 -9.61 -3.72 8.36
CA ALA A 212 -10.68 -4.71 8.43
C ALA A 212 -11.96 -4.24 7.72
N ASP A 213 -12.32 -2.96 7.86
CA ASP A 213 -13.50 -2.36 7.21
C ASP A 213 -13.32 -2.23 5.69
N VAL A 214 -12.15 -1.81 5.23
CA VAL A 214 -11.94 -1.41 3.82
C VAL A 214 -11.38 -2.53 2.94
N LEU A 215 -10.50 -3.38 3.48
CA LEU A 215 -9.70 -4.30 2.67
C LEU A 215 -10.23 -5.73 2.63
N VAL A 216 -11.03 -6.15 3.62
CA VAL A 216 -11.55 -7.53 3.70
C VAL A 216 -12.41 -7.85 2.47
N GLY A 217 -12.12 -8.96 1.80
CA GLY A 217 -12.82 -9.38 0.58
C GLY A 217 -12.30 -8.73 -0.71
N TRP A 218 -11.26 -7.90 -0.62
CA TRP A 218 -10.58 -7.26 -1.75
C TRP A 218 -9.17 -7.83 -1.97
N GLU A 219 -8.88 -9.03 -1.50
CA GLU A 219 -7.57 -9.66 -1.70
C GLU A 219 -7.31 -9.89 -3.20
N VAL A 220 -6.07 -9.65 -3.65
CA VAL A 220 -5.65 -10.07 -4.99
C VAL A 220 -5.66 -11.59 -5.00
N ARG A 221 -6.56 -12.18 -5.79
CA ARG A 221 -6.52 -13.61 -6.06
C ARG A 221 -5.19 -13.93 -6.74
N ASP A 222 -4.27 -14.51 -5.99
CA ASP A 222 -3.05 -15.10 -6.53
C ASP A 222 -3.44 -16.07 -7.66
N LYS A 223 -3.17 -15.67 -8.90
CA LYS A 223 -3.34 -16.55 -10.08
C LYS A 223 -2.18 -17.54 -10.23
N GLY A 224 -1.28 -17.63 -9.24
CA GLY A 224 0.04 -18.24 -9.44
C GLY A 224 0.64 -18.89 -8.21
N ARG A 225 -0.13 -19.72 -7.48
CA ARG A 225 0.45 -20.87 -6.78
C ARG A 225 -0.37 -22.09 -7.14
N SER A 226 0.20 -22.92 -8.02
CA SER A 226 -0.12 -24.33 -8.07
C SER A 226 0.15 -24.92 -6.69
N ALA A 227 -0.85 -24.90 -5.83
CA ALA A 227 -0.95 -25.86 -4.76
C ALA A 227 -1.16 -27.22 -5.43
N ALA A 228 -0.08 -28.00 -5.53
CA ALA A 228 -0.20 -29.44 -5.46
C ALA A 228 -0.87 -29.75 -4.12
N GLY A 229 -2.19 -29.92 -4.14
CA GLY A 229 -3.00 -30.05 -2.93
C GLY A 229 -4.42 -29.53 -3.09
N SER A 230 -5.20 -30.23 -3.93
CA SER A 230 -6.66 -30.40 -3.87
C SER A 230 -7.51 -29.24 -3.30
N SER A 231 -8.21 -28.52 -4.17
CA SER A 231 -9.69 -28.59 -4.30
C SER A 231 -10.29 -27.28 -4.85
N GLY A 232 -10.99 -27.41 -6.00
CA GLY A 232 -12.03 -26.52 -6.54
C GLY A 232 -11.66 -25.08 -6.91
N SER A 233 -12.22 -24.43 -7.92
CA SER A 233 -13.16 -24.77 -8.98
C SER A 233 -13.28 -23.50 -9.83
N LYS A 234 -12.99 -23.56 -11.12
CA LYS A 234 -13.59 -22.72 -12.18
C LYS A 234 -13.74 -23.66 -13.37
N SER A 235 -14.87 -23.82 -14.01
CA SER A 235 -16.04 -22.97 -14.28
C SER A 235 -17.26 -23.93 -14.39
N ASP A 236 -18.52 -23.54 -14.28
CA ASP A 236 -19.25 -22.54 -15.05
C ASP A 236 -20.61 -22.27 -14.40
N LYS A 237 -21.14 -21.07 -14.69
CA LYS A 237 -22.53 -20.63 -14.64
C LYS A 237 -23.58 -21.68 -14.23
N SER A 238 -24.30 -21.41 -13.14
CA SER A 238 -25.76 -21.36 -13.17
C SER A 238 -26.32 -20.80 -11.85
N THR A 239 -27.09 -19.74 -11.99
CA THR A 239 -28.12 -19.29 -11.06
C THR A 239 -28.97 -20.47 -10.55
N SER A 240 -28.96 -20.75 -9.24
CA SER A 240 -30.06 -21.47 -8.60
C SER A 240 -30.32 -20.90 -7.20
N SER A 241 -31.42 -20.16 -7.07
CA SER A 241 -31.91 -19.50 -5.85
C SER A 241 -32.53 -20.45 -4.82
N LEU A 242 -32.17 -21.74 -4.81
CA LEU A 242 -32.80 -22.73 -3.94
C LEU A 242 -32.03 -22.91 -2.62
N PRO A 243 -32.74 -23.11 -1.48
CA PRO A 243 -32.11 -23.44 -0.20
C PRO A 243 -31.26 -24.72 -0.32
N ILE A 244 -30.18 -24.79 0.46
CA ILE A 244 -29.17 -25.87 0.40
C ILE A 244 -29.79 -27.27 0.50
N THR A 245 -30.87 -27.40 1.26
CA THR A 245 -31.65 -28.64 1.45
C THR A 245 -32.36 -29.14 0.19
N GLN A 246 -32.51 -28.30 -0.83
CA GLN A 246 -33.10 -28.66 -2.12
C GLN A 246 -32.06 -28.83 -3.22
N GLN A 247 -30.79 -28.52 -2.94
CA GLN A 247 -29.70 -28.64 -3.89
C GLN A 247 -29.17 -30.08 -3.94
N VAL A 248 -28.79 -30.52 -5.14
CA VAL A 248 -28.18 -31.84 -5.34
C VAL A 248 -26.73 -31.84 -4.83
N CYS A 249 -26.34 -32.88 -4.11
CA CYS A 249 -24.95 -33.10 -3.70
C CYS A 249 -24.09 -33.48 -4.90
N TRP A 250 -23.12 -32.63 -5.23
CA TRP A 250 -22.23 -32.87 -6.36
C TRP A 250 -21.19 -33.93 -6.04
N ASP A 251 -20.74 -34.01 -4.79
CA ASP A 251 -19.75 -34.99 -4.36
C ASP A 251 -20.33 -36.41 -4.37
N PHE A 252 -21.62 -36.57 -4.05
CA PHE A 252 -22.34 -37.84 -4.25
C PHE A 252 -22.33 -38.26 -5.73
N ASN A 253 -22.61 -37.31 -6.64
CA ASN A 253 -22.60 -37.60 -8.08
C ASN A 253 -21.22 -37.98 -8.61
N LYS A 254 -20.15 -37.50 -7.98
CA LYS A 254 -18.75 -37.84 -8.28
C LYS A 254 -18.23 -39.09 -7.55
N GLY A 255 -19.00 -39.65 -6.60
CA GLY A 255 -18.60 -40.81 -5.79
C GLY A 255 -17.74 -40.48 -4.57
N HIS A 256 -17.64 -39.20 -4.21
CA HIS A 256 -16.85 -38.71 -3.07
C HIS A 256 -17.66 -38.47 -1.80
N CYS A 257 -18.98 -38.61 -1.85
CA CYS A 257 -19.86 -38.53 -0.69
C CYS A 257 -20.72 -39.78 -0.59
N SER A 258 -20.50 -40.60 0.44
CA SER A 258 -21.22 -41.86 0.70
C SER A 258 -22.13 -41.78 1.94
N THR A 259 -21.94 -40.78 2.80
CA THR A 259 -22.70 -40.60 4.04
C THR A 259 -24.12 -40.11 3.77
N THR A 260 -25.13 -40.83 4.27
CA THR A 260 -26.55 -40.46 4.15
C THR A 260 -27.15 -40.31 5.56
N PRO A 261 -27.65 -39.11 5.95
CA PRO A 261 -27.79 -37.89 5.16
C PRO A 261 -26.45 -37.20 4.85
N CYS A 262 -26.42 -36.40 3.78
CA CYS A 262 -25.24 -35.66 3.36
C CYS A 262 -24.74 -34.72 4.48
N PRO A 263 -23.44 -34.70 4.83
CA PRO A 263 -22.90 -33.79 5.84
C PRO A 263 -23.14 -32.31 5.53
N ASN A 264 -23.24 -31.96 4.25
CA ASN A 264 -23.52 -30.60 3.77
C ASN A 264 -25.02 -30.31 3.62
N GLY A 265 -25.90 -31.19 4.08
CA GLY A 265 -27.36 -31.02 4.04
C GLY A 265 -27.98 -31.06 2.63
N ARG A 266 -27.26 -31.55 1.62
CA ARG A 266 -27.69 -31.62 0.22
C ARG A 266 -28.31 -32.97 -0.14
N ILE A 267 -29.12 -33.03 -1.20
CA ILE A 267 -29.83 -34.25 -1.62
C ILE A 267 -28.91 -35.18 -2.42
N HIS A 268 -28.79 -36.44 -2.00
CA HIS A 268 -28.13 -37.50 -2.76
C HIS A 268 -29.07 -38.06 -3.82
N LYS A 269 -29.01 -37.47 -5.04
CA LYS A 269 -29.69 -37.99 -6.23
C LYS A 269 -28.82 -37.87 -7.48
N CYS A 270 -28.89 -38.87 -8.34
CA CYS A 270 -28.22 -38.91 -9.63
C CYS A 270 -28.72 -37.78 -10.53
N ARG A 271 -27.83 -36.97 -11.10
CA ARG A 271 -28.24 -35.90 -12.02
C ARG A 271 -28.78 -36.41 -13.36
N LYS A 272 -28.42 -37.63 -13.76
CA LYS A 272 -28.86 -38.21 -15.05
C LYS A 272 -30.25 -38.85 -14.97
N CYS A 273 -30.49 -39.68 -13.96
CA CYS A 273 -31.73 -40.47 -13.85
C CYS A 273 -32.54 -40.19 -12.57
N SER A 274 -32.12 -39.24 -11.73
CA SER A 274 -32.74 -38.90 -10.45
C SER A 274 -32.77 -40.01 -9.38
N SER A 275 -32.13 -41.18 -9.62
CA SER A 275 -32.00 -42.26 -8.63
C SER A 275 -31.23 -41.81 -7.39
N THR A 276 -31.64 -42.25 -6.21
CA THR A 276 -30.94 -42.01 -4.93
C THR A 276 -29.93 -43.10 -4.57
N GLU A 277 -29.89 -44.20 -5.32
CA GLU A 277 -29.03 -45.36 -5.02
C GLU A 277 -27.60 -45.20 -5.55
N HIS A 278 -27.42 -44.40 -6.60
CA HIS A 278 -26.13 -44.17 -7.24
C HIS A 278 -25.93 -42.71 -7.62
N GLY A 279 -24.67 -42.27 -7.62
CA GLY A 279 -24.28 -40.99 -8.21
C GLY A 279 -24.15 -41.09 -9.73
N GLN A 280 -24.10 -39.95 -10.43
CA GLN A 280 -23.90 -39.88 -11.88
C GLN A 280 -22.71 -40.72 -12.38
N HIS A 281 -21.62 -40.82 -11.62
CA HIS A 281 -20.44 -41.62 -11.96
C HIS A 281 -20.73 -43.11 -12.18
N ALA A 282 -21.77 -43.67 -11.52
CA ALA A 282 -22.18 -45.07 -11.65
C ALA A 282 -23.50 -45.24 -12.42
N CYS A 283 -23.98 -44.18 -13.07
CA CYS A 283 -25.24 -44.22 -13.80
C CYS A 283 -25.08 -44.93 -15.15
N LYS A 284 -25.85 -46.00 -15.35
CA LYS A 284 -25.85 -46.80 -16.60
C LYS A 284 -26.74 -46.22 -17.70
N THR A 285 -27.52 -45.20 -17.40
CA THR A 285 -28.33 -44.49 -18.39
C THR A 285 -27.41 -43.58 -19.21
N LYS A 286 -27.36 -43.80 -20.53
CA LYS A 286 -26.58 -42.96 -21.45
C LYS A 286 -27.16 -41.56 -21.49
#